data_AF-A0A1G7MSC6-F1
#
_entry.id   AF-A0A1G7MSC6-F1
#
_cell.length_a   1.000
_cell.length_b   1.000
_cell.length_c   1.000
_cell.angle_alpha   90.00
_cell.angle_beta   90.00
_cell.angle_gamma   90.00
#
_symmetry.space_group_name_H-M   'P 1'
#
loop_
_entity.id
_entity.type
_entity.pdbx_description
1 polymer ?
#
loop_
_entity_poly.entity_id
_entity_poly.type
_entity_poly.pdbx_seq_one_letter_code
_entity_poly.pdbx_strand_id
1 'polypeptide(L)'
;MAWLGAVATKCHPVYNSLGLQQGAARGPVSRRVLHSGSVILETAIPDQFRQPLDLVDYERHADVRRSFHMVMGPNGRLWVAVEQGRTLSVLSLDLSAWRKETPIRITYSWCCEANNAWVGAENLETGAITSKASAERPVPLHEDDLARILFAIDGPSLTSDVTCFAFSDHVEPIGYSEGIAANALVDTEHGPRPIETLTPGTLISTHSGGLSPLVALIETTLPNIGRMRLVRLRRPFQNLLQTLDVTPSCEILTEGVDTAYLFGVEDVSIKAMHIAPFLPVTTSSAGLVSKRYNLLLAEFQAYHVAGIRVMPLALNHDPHQSASTRLSHLNAIQIPKRCGHDPASLLRHEALALLSDRYL
;
A
#
# COMPACT_ATOMS: atom_id res chain seq x y z
N MET A 1 -15.29 9.99 4.89
CA MET A 1 -14.17 9.07 4.67
C MET A 1 -12.98 9.89 4.25
N ALA A 2 -12.09 10.14 5.18
CA ALA A 2 -10.91 10.96 4.99
C ALA A 2 -9.71 10.38 5.75
N TRP A 3 -8.53 10.54 5.16
CA TRP A 3 -7.27 10.43 5.89
C TRP A 3 -7.10 11.69 6.71
N LEU A 4 -6.86 11.56 8.01
CA LEU A 4 -6.85 12.70 8.94
C LEU A 4 -5.44 13.17 9.28
N GLY A 5 -4.49 12.24 9.42
CA GLY A 5 -3.12 12.55 9.80
C GLY A 5 -2.13 11.57 9.22
N ALA A 6 -0.93 12.05 8.88
CA ALA A 6 0.11 11.24 8.29
C ALA A 6 1.51 11.83 8.56
N VAL A 7 2.50 10.97 8.82
CA VAL A 7 3.92 11.30 9.01
C VAL A 7 4.78 10.20 8.42
N ALA A 8 5.95 10.56 7.88
CA ALA A 8 6.94 9.61 7.40
C ALA A 8 8.35 10.12 7.72
N THR A 9 9.34 9.25 7.69
CA THR A 9 10.73 9.64 7.89
C THR A 9 11.10 10.74 6.90
N LYS A 10 11.73 11.82 7.39
CA LYS A 10 12.11 13.01 6.60
C LYS A 10 10.93 13.85 6.08
N CYS A 11 9.71 13.63 6.56
CA CYS A 11 8.55 14.47 6.29
C CYS A 11 7.99 15.02 7.61
N HIS A 12 7.55 16.27 7.62
CA HIS A 12 6.85 16.82 8.78
C HIS A 12 5.46 16.16 8.91
N PRO A 13 4.99 15.91 10.13
CA PRO A 13 3.64 15.41 10.35
C PRO A 13 2.61 16.42 9.81
N VAL A 14 1.60 15.90 9.11
CA VAL A 14 0.47 16.68 8.60
C VAL A 14 -0.83 16.15 9.20
N TYR A 15 -1.73 17.05 9.55
CA TYR A 15 -3.02 16.72 10.15
C TYR A 15 -4.10 17.68 9.67
N ASN A 16 -5.32 17.17 9.46
CA ASN A 16 -6.52 17.94 9.21
C ASN A 16 -7.76 17.10 9.59
N SER A 17 -8.55 17.60 10.54
CA SER A 17 -9.77 16.92 11.00
C SER A 17 -10.87 16.81 9.93
N LEU A 18 -10.83 17.69 8.92
CA LEU A 18 -11.69 17.64 7.73
C LEU A 18 -11.11 16.75 6.61
N GLY A 19 -9.89 16.25 6.81
CA GLY A 19 -9.17 15.37 5.90
C GLY A 19 -8.00 16.02 5.18
N LEU A 20 -6.93 15.25 4.96
CA LEU A 20 -5.69 15.66 4.30
C LEU A 20 -5.89 16.10 2.84
N GLN A 21 -7.00 15.70 2.20
CA GLN A 21 -7.40 16.21 0.88
C GLN A 21 -7.70 17.71 0.90
N GLN A 22 -8.01 18.28 2.07
CA GLN A 22 -8.20 19.73 2.27
C GLN A 22 -6.87 20.46 2.59
N GLY A 23 -5.74 19.76 2.51
CA GLY A 23 -4.42 20.28 2.89
C GLY A 23 -4.13 20.11 4.39
N ALA A 24 -2.95 20.54 4.83
CA ALA A 24 -2.57 20.50 6.24
C ALA A 24 -3.23 21.67 6.99
N ALA A 25 -3.80 21.38 8.16
CA ALA A 25 -4.37 22.38 9.06
C ALA A 25 -3.40 22.71 10.21
N ARG A 26 -3.47 23.95 10.72
CA ARG A 26 -2.71 24.43 11.89
C ARG A 26 -3.62 24.78 13.08
N GLY A 27 -4.85 24.28 13.08
CA GLY A 27 -5.86 24.54 14.11
C GLY A 27 -5.78 23.58 15.30
N PRO A 28 -6.67 23.75 16.30
CA PRO A 28 -6.76 22.83 17.43
C PRO A 28 -7.14 21.41 16.95
N VAL A 29 -6.60 20.41 17.63
CA VAL A 29 -6.89 19.00 17.38
C VAL A 29 -8.31 18.67 17.84
N SER A 30 -9.06 17.95 17.00
CA SER A 30 -10.41 17.48 17.29
C SER A 30 -10.39 16.42 18.40
N ARG A 31 -11.32 16.51 19.36
CA ARG A 31 -11.51 15.51 20.44
C ARG A 31 -12.58 14.48 20.10
N ARG A 32 -12.84 14.26 18.80
CA ARG A 32 -13.85 13.33 18.29
C ARG A 32 -13.49 11.88 18.63
N VAL A 33 -14.50 11.11 19.03
CA VAL A 33 -14.41 9.64 19.14
C VAL A 33 -14.58 9.05 17.74
N LEU A 34 -13.61 8.23 17.31
CA LEU A 34 -13.67 7.53 16.03
C LEU A 34 -14.26 6.13 16.27
N HIS A 35 -15.56 5.97 16.03
CA HIS A 35 -16.23 4.67 16.09
C HIS A 35 -15.83 3.72 14.96
N SER A 36 -15.23 4.27 13.90
CA SER A 36 -14.59 3.52 12.83
C SER A 36 -13.33 4.23 12.40
N GLY A 37 -12.37 3.47 11.89
CA GLY A 37 -11.14 4.03 11.36
C GLY A 37 -10.12 2.97 11.02
N SER A 38 -8.99 3.46 10.52
CA SER A 38 -7.80 2.66 10.28
C SER A 38 -6.55 3.41 10.69
N VAL A 39 -5.55 2.64 11.11
CA VAL A 39 -4.17 3.06 11.31
C VAL A 39 -3.30 2.26 10.36
N ILE A 40 -2.46 2.94 9.60
CA ILE A 40 -1.44 2.35 8.73
C ILE A 40 -0.07 2.70 9.29
N LEU A 41 0.82 1.71 9.31
CA LEU A 41 2.20 1.86 9.76
C LEU A 41 3.15 1.14 8.79
N GLU A 42 4.27 1.75 8.40
CA GLU A 42 5.34 1.10 7.63
C GLU A 42 6.57 0.89 8.49
N THR A 43 7.09 -0.33 8.53
CA THR A 43 8.27 -0.75 9.31
C THR A 43 8.97 -1.92 8.60
N ALA A 44 9.96 -2.53 9.22
CA ALA A 44 10.55 -3.80 8.78
C ALA A 44 10.38 -4.88 9.84
N ILE A 45 10.37 -6.15 9.43
CA ILE A 45 10.44 -7.27 10.37
C ILE A 45 11.76 -7.16 11.15
N PRO A 46 11.73 -7.08 12.50
CA PRO A 46 12.92 -6.89 13.30
C PRO A 46 13.87 -8.06 13.14
N ASP A 47 15.18 -7.80 13.22
CA ASP A 47 16.16 -8.87 13.40
C ASP A 47 15.95 -9.47 14.80
N GLN A 48 16.07 -10.80 14.95
CA GLN A 48 15.57 -11.57 16.10
C GLN A 48 16.33 -11.36 17.44
N PHE A 49 16.95 -10.23 17.67
CA PHE A 49 17.68 -9.98 18.93
C PHE A 49 16.74 -9.62 20.08
N ARG A 50 16.32 -10.68 20.80
CA ARG A 50 15.82 -10.80 22.20
C ARG A 50 14.69 -9.90 22.72
N GLN A 51 14.34 -8.77 22.11
CA GLN A 51 13.34 -7.86 22.69
C GLN A 51 12.19 -7.58 21.71
N PRO A 52 10.95 -7.44 22.23
CA PRO A 52 9.85 -6.90 21.44
C PRO A 52 10.16 -5.50 20.93
N LEU A 53 9.71 -5.17 19.73
CA LEU A 53 9.77 -3.84 19.15
C LEU A 53 8.42 -3.16 19.34
N ASP A 54 8.38 -2.16 20.21
CA ASP A 54 7.19 -1.34 20.45
C ASP A 54 7.02 -0.35 19.29
N LEU A 55 6.20 -0.72 18.30
CA LEU A 55 5.91 0.10 17.12
C LEU A 55 5.11 1.33 17.51
N VAL A 56 4.10 1.13 18.38
CA VAL A 56 3.32 2.19 18.99
C VAL A 56 3.30 1.93 20.49
N ASP A 57 3.70 2.90 21.28
CA ASP A 57 3.55 2.91 22.73
C ASP A 57 2.87 4.21 23.16
N TYR A 58 1.57 4.12 23.41
CA TYR A 58 0.77 5.28 23.77
C TYR A 58 -0.14 4.96 24.96
N GLU A 59 -0.02 5.76 26.00
CA GLU A 59 -0.91 5.74 27.14
C GLU A 59 -1.25 7.17 27.57
N ARG A 60 -2.52 7.38 27.92
CA ARG A 60 -2.99 8.64 28.46
C ARG A 60 -4.05 8.42 29.52
N HIS A 61 -3.90 9.12 30.63
CA HIS A 61 -4.96 9.29 31.62
C HIS A 61 -5.64 10.65 31.43
N ALA A 62 -6.81 10.64 30.81
CA ALA A 62 -7.66 11.82 30.66
C ALA A 62 -9.12 11.43 31.01
N ASP A 63 -9.47 11.58 32.29
CA ASP A 63 -10.66 11.07 32.98
C ASP A 63 -10.72 9.53 33.08
N VAL A 64 -10.43 8.84 31.99
CA VAL A 64 -10.33 7.38 31.89
C VAL A 64 -8.99 7.04 31.25
N ARG A 65 -8.39 5.90 31.65
CA ARG A 65 -7.19 5.37 31.01
C ARG A 65 -7.49 4.99 29.57
N ARG A 66 -6.67 5.47 28.65
CA ARG A 66 -6.72 5.12 27.23
C ARG A 66 -5.34 4.70 26.80
N SER A 67 -5.23 3.60 26.08
CA SER A 67 -3.96 3.19 25.53
C SER A 67 -4.10 2.55 24.15
N PHE A 68 -3.05 2.69 23.36
CA PHE A 68 -2.92 2.07 22.06
C PHE A 68 -1.49 1.58 21.91
N HIS A 69 -1.33 0.26 21.93
CA HIS A 69 -0.04 -0.39 21.81
C HIS A 69 -0.02 -1.28 20.58
N MET A 70 1.08 -1.22 19.83
CA MET A 70 1.37 -2.12 18.74
C MET A 70 2.79 -2.65 18.92
N VAL A 71 2.93 -3.95 19.12
CA VAL A 71 4.20 -4.57 19.50
C VAL A 71 4.54 -5.71 18.56
N MET A 72 5.72 -5.67 17.96
CA MET A 72 6.25 -6.79 17.19
C MET A 72 7.14 -7.65 18.08
N GLY A 73 6.68 -8.85 18.41
CA GLY A 73 7.44 -9.80 19.22
C GLY A 73 8.64 -10.38 18.45
N PRO A 74 9.66 -10.89 19.18
CA PRO A 74 10.87 -11.46 18.57
C PRO A 74 10.61 -12.74 17.75
N ASN A 75 9.44 -13.35 17.92
CA ASN A 75 8.97 -14.51 17.15
C ASN A 75 8.25 -14.11 15.84
N GLY A 76 8.26 -12.83 15.45
CA GLY A 76 7.52 -12.34 14.28
C GLY A 76 6.01 -12.25 14.51
N ARG A 77 5.53 -12.31 15.76
CA ARG A 77 4.11 -12.10 16.07
C ARG A 77 3.86 -10.63 16.38
N LEU A 78 2.97 -10.02 15.62
CA LEU A 78 2.46 -8.68 15.88
C LEU A 78 1.30 -8.75 16.87
N TRP A 79 1.29 -7.88 17.87
CA TRP A 79 0.21 -7.66 18.81
C TRP A 79 -0.33 -6.25 18.69
N VAL A 80 -1.65 -6.10 18.74
CA VAL A 80 -2.33 -4.80 18.79
C VAL A 80 -3.24 -4.83 20.00
N ALA A 81 -3.07 -3.88 20.92
CA ALA A 81 -3.90 -3.74 22.10
C ALA A 81 -4.47 -2.32 22.17
N VAL A 82 -5.79 -2.21 22.30
CA VAL A 82 -6.49 -0.93 22.50
C VAL A 82 -7.27 -1.02 23.80
N GLU A 83 -7.01 -0.10 24.73
CA GLU A 83 -7.68 -0.03 26.03
C GLU A 83 -8.45 1.28 26.17
N GLN A 84 -9.67 1.20 26.70
CA GLN A 84 -10.43 2.34 27.18
C GLN A 84 -11.17 1.97 28.46
N GLY A 85 -10.61 2.42 29.59
CA GLY A 85 -11.14 2.17 30.93
C GLY A 85 -11.11 0.70 31.30
N ARG A 86 -12.27 0.02 31.21
CA ARG A 86 -12.39 -1.42 31.50
C ARG A 86 -12.49 -2.28 30.24
N THR A 87 -12.53 -1.64 29.08
CA THR A 87 -12.65 -2.34 27.79
C THR A 87 -11.26 -2.49 27.21
N LEU A 88 -10.91 -3.71 26.82
CA LEU A 88 -9.67 -4.06 26.16
C LEU A 88 -10.02 -4.84 24.89
N SER A 89 -9.36 -4.51 23.79
CA SER A 89 -9.38 -5.29 22.55
C SER A 89 -7.96 -5.69 22.18
N VAL A 90 -7.69 -7.00 22.07
CA VAL A 90 -6.38 -7.54 21.71
C VAL A 90 -6.47 -8.37 20.44
N LEU A 91 -5.60 -8.07 19.47
CA LEU A 91 -5.43 -8.84 18.25
C LEU A 91 -3.97 -9.30 18.13
N SER A 92 -3.76 -10.45 17.49
CA SER A 92 -2.43 -10.96 17.19
C SER A 92 -2.32 -11.47 15.76
N LEU A 93 -1.29 -11.07 15.01
CA LEU A 93 -1.03 -11.55 13.65
C LEU A 93 0.32 -12.26 13.58
N ASP A 94 0.35 -13.44 12.95
CA ASP A 94 1.57 -14.23 12.80
C ASP A 94 2.29 -13.85 11.51
N LEU A 95 3.46 -13.23 11.63
CA LEU A 95 4.33 -12.84 10.52
C LEU A 95 5.66 -13.64 10.54
N SER A 96 5.73 -14.72 11.32
CA SER A 96 6.96 -15.51 11.53
C SER A 96 7.51 -16.15 10.25
N ALA A 97 6.66 -16.33 9.24
CA ALA A 97 7.04 -16.88 7.93
C ALA A 97 7.79 -15.86 7.05
N TRP A 98 7.73 -14.56 7.37
CA TRP A 98 8.41 -13.53 6.59
C TRP A 98 9.85 -13.34 7.05
N ARG A 99 10.73 -13.02 6.09
CA ARG A 99 12.16 -12.88 6.35
C ARG A 99 12.42 -11.65 7.23
N LYS A 100 13.50 -11.68 8.00
CA LYS A 100 13.97 -10.49 8.73
C LYS A 100 14.31 -9.34 7.77
N GLU A 101 14.24 -8.12 8.28
CA GLU A 101 14.48 -6.87 7.54
C GLU A 101 13.50 -6.65 6.36
N THR A 102 12.53 -7.56 6.18
CA THR A 102 11.51 -7.43 5.14
C THR A 102 10.68 -6.20 5.46
N PRO A 103 10.58 -5.22 4.54
CA PRO A 103 9.75 -4.06 4.74
C PRO A 103 8.27 -4.44 4.62
N ILE A 104 7.47 -4.00 5.59
CA ILE A 104 6.07 -4.33 5.70
C ILE A 104 5.21 -3.07 5.92
N ARG A 105 3.95 -3.17 5.52
CA ARG A 105 2.91 -2.22 5.91
C ARG A 105 1.87 -2.93 6.76
N ILE A 106 1.67 -2.46 7.98
CA ILE A 106 0.67 -2.95 8.91
C ILE A 106 -0.56 -2.05 8.80
N THR A 107 -1.74 -2.65 8.76
CA THR A 107 -3.02 -1.95 8.84
C THR A 107 -3.82 -2.53 10.00
N TYR A 108 -4.23 -1.68 10.94
CA TYR A 108 -5.22 -2.00 11.96
C TYR A 108 -6.49 -1.20 11.68
N SER A 109 -7.64 -1.88 11.65
CA SER A 109 -8.92 -1.24 11.35
C SER A 109 -9.99 -1.68 12.33
N TRP A 110 -10.91 -0.77 12.66
CA TRP A 110 -12.01 -1.03 13.59
C TRP A 110 -13.31 -0.41 13.08
N CYS A 111 -14.43 -1.04 13.42
CA CYS A 111 -15.79 -0.53 13.22
C CYS A 111 -16.69 -1.03 14.35
N CYS A 112 -17.03 -0.13 15.27
CA CYS A 112 -17.90 -0.43 16.42
C CYS A 112 -19.32 -0.80 15.99
N GLU A 113 -19.86 -0.19 14.93
CA GLU A 113 -21.21 -0.47 14.43
C GLU A 113 -21.32 -1.90 13.88
N ALA A 114 -20.33 -2.33 13.10
CA ALA A 114 -20.24 -3.69 12.57
C ALA A 114 -19.70 -4.71 13.59
N ASN A 115 -19.34 -4.25 14.80
CA ASN A 115 -18.67 -5.03 15.84
C ASN A 115 -17.48 -5.83 15.30
N ASN A 116 -16.66 -5.19 14.47
CA ASN A 116 -15.56 -5.85 13.77
C ASN A 116 -14.28 -5.03 13.90
N ALA A 117 -13.17 -5.71 14.13
CA ALA A 117 -11.82 -5.17 14.00
C ALA A 117 -10.92 -6.21 13.37
N TRP A 118 -9.87 -5.77 12.69
CA TRP A 118 -8.88 -6.67 12.13
C TRP A 118 -7.51 -5.99 12.09
N VAL A 119 -6.49 -6.83 12.08
CA VAL A 119 -5.11 -6.43 11.81
C VAL A 119 -4.61 -7.22 10.62
N GLY A 120 -3.91 -6.57 9.72
CA GLY A 120 -3.26 -7.22 8.60
C GLY A 120 -1.92 -6.59 8.28
N ALA A 121 -1.12 -7.33 7.53
CA ALA A 121 0.16 -6.86 7.05
C ALA A 121 0.33 -7.17 5.56
N GLU A 122 1.08 -6.31 4.88
CA GLU A 122 1.51 -6.45 3.50
C GLU A 122 3.04 -6.54 3.48
N ASN A 123 3.58 -7.54 2.78
CA ASN A 123 4.99 -7.62 2.45
C ASN A 123 5.26 -6.68 1.27
N LEU A 124 6.00 -5.60 1.48
CA LEU A 124 6.23 -4.57 0.47
C LEU A 124 7.22 -5.00 -0.62
N GLU A 125 7.88 -6.14 -0.47
CA GLU A 125 8.76 -6.74 -1.49
C GLU A 125 8.04 -7.78 -2.34
N THR A 126 7.20 -8.63 -1.77
CA THR A 126 6.53 -9.71 -2.52
C THR A 126 5.08 -9.40 -2.86
N GLY A 127 4.48 -8.40 -2.20
CA GLY A 127 3.05 -8.11 -2.28
C GLY A 127 2.17 -9.11 -1.52
N ALA A 128 2.76 -10.06 -0.79
CA ALA A 128 2.01 -11.05 -0.01
C ALA A 128 1.23 -10.38 1.13
N ILE A 129 -0.01 -10.81 1.34
CA ILE A 129 -0.92 -10.23 2.34
C ILE A 129 -1.36 -11.31 3.32
N THR A 130 -1.41 -10.96 4.59
CA THR A 130 -2.01 -11.79 5.65
C THR A 130 -2.84 -10.90 6.59
N SER A 131 -3.94 -11.43 7.11
CA SER A 131 -4.81 -10.68 8.01
C SER A 131 -5.53 -11.57 9.01
N LYS A 132 -5.97 -10.98 10.10
CA LYS A 132 -6.75 -11.66 11.15
C LYS A 132 -7.80 -10.71 11.72
N ALA A 133 -9.03 -11.19 11.76
CA ALA A 133 -10.13 -10.51 12.45
C ALA A 133 -10.08 -10.75 13.97
N SER A 134 -10.58 -9.79 14.72
CA SER A 134 -10.79 -9.88 16.16
C SER A 134 -12.02 -10.74 16.47
N ALA A 135 -11.93 -11.51 17.55
CA ALA A 135 -13.11 -12.12 18.18
C ALA A 135 -13.76 -11.20 19.23
N GLU A 136 -13.05 -10.16 19.65
CA GLU A 136 -13.46 -9.22 20.68
C GLU A 136 -14.12 -7.99 20.08
N ARG A 137 -14.94 -7.30 20.88
CA ARG A 137 -15.54 -6.04 20.45
C ARG A 137 -14.46 -4.97 20.26
N PRO A 138 -14.49 -4.20 19.16
CA PRO A 138 -13.53 -3.12 18.96
C PRO A 138 -13.71 -2.01 20.00
N VAL A 139 -12.58 -1.46 20.46
CA VAL A 139 -12.54 -0.25 21.28
C VAL A 139 -12.35 0.96 20.36
N PRO A 140 -13.19 2.01 20.45
CA PRO A 140 -13.02 3.18 19.61
C PRO A 140 -11.75 3.95 20.01
N LEU A 141 -11.02 4.43 19.01
CA LEU A 141 -9.89 5.33 19.23
C LEU A 141 -10.34 6.80 19.20
N HIS A 142 -9.56 7.67 19.82
CA HIS A 142 -9.83 9.10 19.83
C HIS A 142 -8.90 9.83 18.86
N GLU A 143 -9.47 10.78 18.12
CA GLU A 143 -8.71 11.56 17.13
C GLU A 143 -7.58 12.37 17.77
N ASP A 144 -7.78 12.90 18.99
CA ASP A 144 -6.76 13.65 19.72
C ASP A 144 -5.62 12.78 20.23
N ASP A 145 -5.90 11.52 20.57
CA ASP A 145 -4.90 10.56 20.99
C ASP A 145 -4.02 10.15 19.79
N LEU A 146 -4.61 9.88 18.62
CA LEU A 146 -3.88 9.59 17.37
C LEU A 146 -3.06 10.79 16.88
N ALA A 147 -3.58 12.01 17.02
CA ALA A 147 -2.82 13.22 16.70
C ALA A 147 -1.64 13.43 17.67
N ARG A 148 -1.78 13.08 18.96
CA ARG A 148 -0.65 13.14 19.91
C ARG A 148 0.46 12.16 19.54
N ILE A 149 0.11 10.93 19.14
CA ILE A 149 1.05 9.95 18.60
C ILE A 149 1.76 10.54 17.37
N LEU A 150 0.98 11.08 16.42
CA LEU A 150 1.47 11.66 15.17
C LEU A 150 2.49 12.80 15.41
N PHE A 151 2.22 13.68 16.37
CA PHE A 151 3.07 14.84 16.69
C PHE A 151 4.09 14.58 17.80
N ALA A 152 4.16 13.36 18.34
CA ALA A 152 5.00 13.01 19.49
C ALA A 152 4.82 13.97 20.68
N ILE A 153 3.57 14.31 20.99
CA ILE A 153 3.24 15.17 22.13
C ILE A 153 3.45 14.35 23.42
N ASP A 154 4.13 14.95 24.40
CA ASP A 154 4.50 14.33 25.69
C ASP A 154 5.56 13.21 25.58
N GLY A 155 6.15 12.99 24.41
CA GLY A 155 7.23 12.03 24.16
C GLY A 155 7.06 11.26 22.85
N PRO A 156 8.08 10.49 22.43
CA PRO A 156 7.95 9.62 21.27
C PRO A 156 7.04 8.43 21.59
N SER A 157 5.87 8.37 20.94
CA SER A 157 4.98 7.20 20.97
C SER A 157 5.18 6.23 19.81
N LEU A 158 6.04 6.59 18.85
CA LEU A 158 6.45 5.75 17.73
C LEU A 158 7.95 5.50 17.87
N THR A 159 8.38 4.24 17.77
CA THR A 159 9.82 3.92 17.67
C THR A 159 10.40 4.45 16.35
N SER A 160 11.73 4.64 16.31
CA SER A 160 12.45 5.08 15.12
C SER A 160 12.38 4.12 13.93
N ASP A 161 12.06 2.84 14.18
CA ASP A 161 11.85 1.83 13.13
C ASP A 161 10.54 2.05 12.35
N VAL A 162 9.62 2.86 12.90
CA VAL A 162 8.42 3.29 12.18
C VAL A 162 8.79 4.34 11.14
N THR A 163 8.74 3.94 9.88
CA THR A 163 9.09 4.81 8.75
C THR A 163 7.92 5.63 8.21
N CYS A 164 6.70 5.20 8.51
CA CYS A 164 5.47 5.89 8.13
C CYS A 164 4.35 5.56 9.13
N PHE A 165 3.53 6.53 9.47
CA PHE A 165 2.32 6.37 10.28
C PHE A 165 1.22 7.26 9.72
N ALA A 166 0.02 6.71 9.54
CA ALA A 166 -1.15 7.46 9.10
C ALA A 166 -2.43 6.90 9.71
N PHE A 167 -3.48 7.73 9.81
CA PHE A 167 -4.77 7.29 10.30
C PHE A 167 -5.95 7.97 9.61
N SER A 168 -7.10 7.30 9.61
CA SER A 168 -8.33 7.70 8.93
C SER A 168 -9.57 7.54 9.82
N ASP A 169 -10.67 8.17 9.41
CA ASP A 169 -12.00 8.05 10.05
C ASP A 169 -12.89 6.93 9.46
N HIS A 170 -12.33 6.08 8.60
CA HIS A 170 -13.03 5.02 7.90
C HIS A 170 -12.18 3.76 7.85
N VAL A 171 -12.84 2.61 7.73
CA VAL A 171 -12.16 1.32 7.56
C VAL A 171 -11.53 1.27 6.17
N GLU A 172 -10.20 1.27 6.14
CA GLU A 172 -9.38 1.08 4.96
C GLU A 172 -9.09 -0.41 4.76
N PRO A 173 -9.48 -1.02 3.62
CA PRO A 173 -9.17 -2.42 3.35
C PRO A 173 -7.67 -2.67 3.13
N ILE A 174 -7.22 -3.90 3.38
CA ILE A 174 -5.81 -4.27 3.22
C ILE A 174 -5.46 -4.62 1.76
N GLY A 175 -4.22 -4.31 1.36
CA GLY A 175 -3.65 -4.85 0.13
C GLY A 175 -4.05 -4.08 -1.11
N TYR A 176 -3.48 -4.47 -2.25
CA TYR A 176 -3.93 -4.06 -3.59
C TYR A 176 -3.98 -2.55 -3.84
N SER A 177 -3.17 -1.80 -3.10
CA SER A 177 -3.08 -0.34 -3.23
C SER A 177 -2.16 0.13 -4.36
N GLU A 178 -1.51 -0.82 -5.03
CA GLU A 178 -0.62 -0.58 -6.16
C GLU A 178 -1.40 -0.12 -7.38
N GLY A 179 -0.80 0.71 -8.23
CA GLY A 179 -1.47 1.16 -9.44
C GLY A 179 -0.90 2.46 -10.00
N ILE A 180 -1.70 3.09 -10.85
CA ILE A 180 -1.35 4.28 -11.62
C ILE A 180 -2.31 5.42 -11.23
N ALA A 181 -1.81 6.66 -11.21
CA ALA A 181 -2.64 7.84 -11.00
C ALA A 181 -3.62 8.09 -12.18
N ALA A 182 -4.59 8.98 -11.95
CA ALA A 182 -5.54 9.43 -12.96
C ALA A 182 -4.86 10.00 -14.22
N ASN A 183 -5.61 10.03 -15.33
CA ASN A 183 -5.20 10.51 -16.66
C ASN A 183 -4.19 9.62 -17.40
N ALA A 184 -3.76 8.50 -16.82
CA ALA A 184 -2.97 7.52 -17.55
C ALA A 184 -3.80 6.94 -18.70
N LEU A 185 -3.30 7.05 -19.93
CA LEU A 185 -4.00 6.58 -21.11
C LEU A 185 -3.74 5.09 -21.33
N VAL A 186 -4.74 4.27 -21.02
CA VAL A 186 -4.74 2.81 -21.24
C VAL A 186 -5.24 2.51 -22.64
N ASP A 187 -4.53 1.66 -23.38
CA ASP A 187 -4.93 1.29 -24.73
C ASP A 187 -6.10 0.30 -24.67
N THR A 188 -7.19 0.64 -25.35
CA THR A 188 -8.41 -0.17 -25.43
C THR A 188 -8.73 -0.53 -26.88
N GLU A 189 -9.71 -1.39 -27.09
CA GLU A 189 -10.21 -1.72 -28.45
C GLU A 189 -10.63 -0.50 -29.29
N HIS A 190 -10.96 0.62 -28.64
CA HIS A 190 -11.38 1.88 -29.28
C HIS A 190 -10.30 2.98 -29.18
N GLY A 191 -9.06 2.60 -28.87
CA GLY A 191 -7.94 3.51 -28.68
C GLY A 191 -7.69 3.90 -27.21
N PRO A 192 -6.74 4.82 -26.96
CA PRO A 192 -6.32 5.16 -25.60
C PRO A 192 -7.42 5.89 -24.82
N ARG A 193 -7.69 5.44 -23.59
CA ARG A 193 -8.70 6.03 -22.69
C ARG A 193 -8.09 6.31 -21.31
N PRO A 194 -8.48 7.40 -20.61
CA PRO A 194 -8.04 7.64 -19.25
C PRO A 194 -8.47 6.50 -18.31
N ILE A 195 -7.55 6.03 -17.49
CA ILE A 195 -7.70 4.87 -16.60
C ILE A 195 -8.94 4.95 -15.70
N GLU A 196 -9.27 6.15 -15.22
CA GLU A 196 -10.42 6.41 -14.35
C GLU A 196 -11.78 6.30 -15.04
N THR A 197 -11.80 6.25 -16.38
CA THR A 197 -13.04 6.12 -17.18
C THR A 197 -13.33 4.68 -17.57
N LEU A 198 -12.42 3.75 -17.27
CA LEU A 198 -12.58 2.34 -17.60
C LEU A 198 -13.66 1.71 -16.71
N THR A 199 -14.43 0.81 -17.30
CA THR A 199 -15.51 0.10 -16.60
C THR A 199 -15.40 -1.39 -16.87
N PRO A 200 -15.88 -2.25 -15.94
CA PRO A 200 -15.92 -3.70 -16.17
C PRO A 200 -16.51 -4.05 -17.54
N GLY A 201 -15.86 -4.97 -18.25
CA GLY A 201 -16.20 -5.35 -19.63
C GLY A 201 -15.45 -4.56 -20.71
N THR A 202 -14.79 -3.44 -20.39
CA THR A 202 -13.95 -2.73 -21.36
C THR A 202 -12.81 -3.65 -21.84
N LEU A 203 -12.63 -3.78 -23.15
CA LEU A 203 -11.55 -4.58 -23.74
C LEU A 203 -10.24 -3.80 -23.78
N ILE A 204 -9.22 -4.32 -23.07
CA ILE A 204 -7.92 -3.69 -22.88
C ILE A 204 -6.88 -4.36 -23.78
N SER A 205 -6.06 -3.58 -24.48
CA SER A 205 -4.97 -4.10 -25.32
C SER A 205 -3.87 -4.70 -24.45
N THR A 206 -3.55 -5.96 -24.71
CA THR A 206 -2.52 -6.71 -23.99
C THR A 206 -1.23 -6.79 -24.79
N HIS A 207 -0.14 -7.09 -24.09
CA HIS A 207 1.19 -7.25 -24.68
C HIS A 207 1.26 -8.37 -25.73
N SER A 208 0.45 -9.43 -25.58
CA SER A 208 0.36 -10.56 -26.52
C SER A 208 -0.27 -10.18 -27.88
N GLY A 209 -0.67 -8.91 -28.06
CA GLY A 209 -1.35 -8.43 -29.26
C GLY A 209 -2.86 -8.68 -29.26
N GLY A 210 -3.40 -9.19 -28.16
CA GLY A 210 -4.83 -9.46 -27.97
C GLY A 210 -5.57 -8.37 -27.20
N LEU A 211 -6.83 -8.69 -26.87
CA LEU A 211 -7.67 -7.89 -25.99
C LEU A 211 -8.08 -8.74 -24.78
N SER A 212 -8.00 -8.18 -23.58
CA SER A 212 -8.49 -8.82 -22.36
C SER A 212 -9.59 -7.97 -21.72
N PRO A 213 -10.75 -8.57 -21.36
CA PRO A 213 -11.78 -7.87 -20.62
C PRO A 213 -11.30 -7.38 -19.25
N LEU A 214 -11.61 -6.13 -18.92
CA LEU A 214 -11.48 -5.62 -17.56
C LEU A 214 -12.54 -6.27 -16.66
N VAL A 215 -12.12 -7.03 -15.65
CA VAL A 215 -13.00 -7.62 -14.65
C VAL A 215 -13.41 -6.58 -13.61
N ALA A 216 -12.45 -5.84 -13.09
CA ALA A 216 -12.68 -4.78 -12.11
C ALA A 216 -11.61 -3.68 -12.21
N LEU A 217 -12.03 -2.44 -11.96
CA LEU A 217 -11.13 -1.32 -11.72
C LEU A 217 -11.01 -1.11 -10.21
N ILE A 218 -9.84 -1.39 -9.66
CA ILE A 218 -9.58 -1.22 -8.23
C ILE A 218 -9.13 0.22 -7.98
N GLU A 219 -9.97 0.97 -7.30
CA GLU A 219 -9.70 2.34 -6.90
C GLU A 219 -9.17 2.38 -5.46
N THR A 220 -8.12 3.16 -5.22
CA THR A 220 -7.56 3.35 -3.87
C THR A 220 -7.13 4.79 -3.66
N THR A 221 -7.46 5.33 -2.49
CA THR A 221 -7.09 6.69 -2.09
C THR A 221 -6.31 6.61 -0.78
N LEU A 222 -5.00 6.89 -0.84
CA LEU A 222 -4.09 6.74 0.29
C LEU A 222 -3.24 8.00 0.50
N PRO A 223 -2.67 8.19 1.70
CA PRO A 223 -1.66 9.22 1.93
C PRO A 223 -0.51 9.06 0.94
N ASN A 224 0.01 10.18 0.44
CA ASN A 224 1.07 10.21 -0.55
C ASN A 224 2.44 10.46 0.10
N ILE A 225 2.78 9.64 1.10
CA ILE A 225 4.01 9.75 1.91
C ILE A 225 4.64 8.37 2.12
N GLY A 226 5.88 8.33 2.63
CA GLY A 226 6.58 7.06 2.85
C GLY A 226 6.70 6.23 1.57
N ARG A 227 6.49 4.90 1.66
CA ARG A 227 6.40 4.00 0.50
C ARG A 227 5.03 4.01 -0.18
N MET A 228 4.07 4.81 0.29
CA MET A 228 2.84 5.11 -0.45
C MET A 228 3.02 6.30 -1.40
N ARG A 229 4.15 7.03 -1.33
CA ARG A 229 4.41 8.16 -2.23
C ARG A 229 4.61 7.69 -3.66
N LEU A 230 3.88 8.30 -4.59
CA LEU A 230 3.99 7.97 -6.00
C LEU A 230 5.39 8.28 -6.56
N VAL A 231 5.81 7.45 -7.49
CA VAL A 231 7.00 7.60 -8.33
C VAL A 231 6.57 8.20 -9.66
N ARG A 232 7.28 9.25 -10.09
CA ARG A 232 7.04 9.88 -11.38
C ARG A 232 7.94 9.26 -12.46
N LEU A 233 7.32 8.63 -13.45
CA LEU A 233 7.97 8.13 -14.65
C LEU A 233 7.93 9.20 -15.73
N ARG A 234 9.10 9.53 -16.30
CA ARG A 234 9.23 10.53 -17.35
C ARG A 234 10.15 10.04 -18.45
N ARG A 235 9.93 10.55 -19.66
CA ARG A 235 10.89 10.41 -20.77
C ARG A 235 12.31 10.82 -20.34
N PRO A 236 13.36 10.15 -20.85
CA PRO A 236 13.34 9.16 -21.95
C PRO A 236 13.20 7.69 -21.51
N PHE A 237 12.39 7.37 -20.50
CA PHE A 237 12.15 5.97 -20.10
C PHE A 237 11.39 5.16 -21.16
N GLN A 238 12.05 4.15 -21.75
CA GLN A 238 11.49 3.26 -22.78
C GLN A 238 10.70 4.05 -23.87
N ASN A 239 9.51 3.56 -24.24
CA ASN A 239 8.60 4.17 -25.20
C ASN A 239 7.55 5.07 -24.54
N LEU A 240 7.81 5.56 -23.31
CA LEU A 240 6.83 6.31 -22.53
C LEU A 240 6.34 7.55 -23.29
N LEU A 241 5.05 7.57 -23.62
CA LEU A 241 4.43 8.63 -24.40
C LEU A 241 3.96 9.80 -23.53
N GLN A 242 3.57 9.52 -22.29
CA GLN A 242 3.01 10.46 -21.30
C GLN A 242 3.73 10.28 -19.96
N THR A 243 3.99 11.37 -19.23
CA THR A 243 4.45 11.28 -17.83
C THR A 243 3.40 10.54 -17.00
N LEU A 244 3.81 9.54 -16.22
CA LEU A 244 2.94 8.78 -15.33
C LEU A 244 3.39 8.95 -13.89
N ASP A 245 2.43 9.07 -12.96
CA ASP A 245 2.67 8.87 -11.55
C ASP A 245 2.15 7.47 -11.16
N VAL A 246 3.03 6.60 -10.69
CA VAL A 246 2.74 5.20 -10.37
C VAL A 246 3.13 4.88 -8.93
N THR A 247 2.58 3.82 -8.35
CA THR A 247 3.05 3.37 -7.04
C THR A 247 4.47 2.79 -7.14
N PRO A 248 5.26 2.86 -6.04
CA PRO A 248 6.60 2.30 -6.01
C PRO A 248 6.71 0.85 -6.48
N SER A 249 5.72 0.01 -6.21
CA SER A 249 5.73 -1.40 -6.64
C SER A 249 4.88 -1.69 -7.89
N CYS A 250 4.43 -0.66 -8.60
CA CYS A 250 3.89 -0.82 -9.95
C CYS A 250 4.97 -1.48 -10.84
N GLU A 251 4.63 -2.60 -11.45
CA GLU A 251 5.55 -3.42 -12.22
C GLU A 251 5.44 -3.10 -13.72
N ILE A 252 6.58 -2.74 -14.31
CA ILE A 252 6.70 -2.35 -15.70
C ILE A 252 7.38 -3.48 -16.45
N LEU A 253 6.71 -4.01 -17.47
CA LEU A 253 7.26 -5.05 -18.32
C LEU A 253 8.38 -4.47 -19.18
N THR A 254 9.52 -5.14 -19.15
CA THR A 254 10.75 -4.77 -19.84
C THR A 254 11.24 -5.95 -20.65
N GLU A 255 11.56 -5.67 -21.91
CA GLU A 255 12.05 -6.66 -22.87
C GLU A 255 13.35 -6.16 -23.51
N GLY A 256 14.03 -7.04 -24.23
CA GLY A 256 15.12 -6.72 -25.13
C GLY A 256 16.24 -7.75 -25.08
N VAL A 257 17.34 -7.45 -25.77
CA VAL A 257 18.49 -8.36 -25.83
C VAL A 257 19.11 -8.56 -24.44
N ASP A 258 19.14 -7.52 -23.62
CA ASP A 258 19.74 -7.59 -22.27
C ASP A 258 18.95 -8.49 -21.32
N THR A 259 17.62 -8.56 -21.46
CA THR A 259 16.80 -9.45 -20.61
C THR A 259 17.07 -10.91 -20.97
N ALA A 260 17.13 -11.20 -22.27
CA ALA A 260 17.49 -12.52 -22.77
C ALA A 260 18.92 -12.92 -22.37
N TYR A 261 19.87 -11.98 -22.40
CA TYR A 261 21.26 -12.23 -22.05
C TYR A 261 21.48 -12.42 -20.54
N LEU A 262 20.91 -11.54 -19.70
CA LEU A 262 21.15 -11.56 -18.25
C LEU A 262 20.30 -12.60 -17.52
N PHE A 263 19.07 -12.85 -17.99
CA PHE A 263 18.09 -13.67 -17.27
C PHE A 263 17.62 -14.90 -18.06
N GLY A 264 18.01 -15.04 -19.33
CA GLY A 264 17.60 -16.18 -20.16
C GLY A 264 16.11 -16.17 -20.54
N VAL A 265 15.44 -15.03 -20.40
CA VAL A 265 14.00 -14.85 -20.68
C VAL A 265 13.78 -13.62 -21.56
N GLU A 266 12.73 -13.65 -22.39
CA GLU A 266 12.45 -12.57 -23.34
C GLU A 266 11.99 -11.30 -22.63
N ASP A 267 11.24 -11.45 -21.54
CA ASP A 267 10.68 -10.37 -20.75
C ASP A 267 10.90 -10.55 -19.25
N VAL A 268 10.92 -9.43 -18.53
CA VAL A 268 10.97 -9.36 -17.07
C VAL A 268 10.12 -8.17 -16.62
N SER A 269 9.60 -8.22 -15.40
CA SER A 269 8.92 -7.07 -14.80
C SER A 269 9.84 -6.35 -13.80
N ILE A 270 9.81 -5.02 -13.81
CA ILE A 270 10.63 -4.20 -12.92
C ILE A 270 9.72 -3.23 -12.17
N LYS A 271 9.86 -3.19 -10.85
CA LYS A 271 9.14 -2.23 -10.01
C LYS A 271 9.60 -0.80 -10.28
N ALA A 272 8.66 0.14 -10.34
CA ALA A 272 8.93 1.56 -10.58
C ALA A 272 9.96 2.15 -9.60
N MET A 273 9.99 1.69 -8.34
CA MET A 273 10.98 2.13 -7.36
C MET A 273 12.43 1.74 -7.68
N HIS A 274 12.65 0.67 -8.44
CA HIS A 274 13.97 0.26 -8.90
C HIS A 274 14.40 1.04 -10.15
N ILE A 275 13.42 1.54 -10.92
CA ILE A 275 13.64 2.39 -12.10
C ILE A 275 13.90 3.84 -11.71
N ALA A 276 13.18 4.35 -10.71
CA ALA A 276 13.20 5.76 -10.30
C ALA A 276 14.60 6.38 -10.14
N PRO A 277 15.61 5.68 -9.56
CA PRO A 277 16.96 6.25 -9.42
C PRO A 277 17.67 6.57 -10.74
N PHE A 278 17.26 5.94 -11.85
CA PHE A 278 17.84 6.16 -13.18
C PHE A 278 17.07 7.22 -13.99
N LEU A 279 15.99 7.77 -13.44
CA LEU A 279 15.20 8.81 -14.08
C LEU A 279 15.60 10.18 -13.55
N PRO A 280 15.40 11.25 -14.35
CA PRO A 280 15.61 12.62 -13.88
C PRO A 280 14.82 12.87 -12.59
N VAL A 281 15.50 13.43 -11.58
CA VAL A 281 14.88 13.76 -10.29
C VAL A 281 13.69 14.67 -10.52
N THR A 282 12.51 14.22 -10.10
CA THR A 282 11.27 14.97 -10.21
C THR A 282 10.44 14.85 -8.94
N THR A 283 9.74 15.92 -8.60
CA THR A 283 8.72 15.87 -7.57
C THR A 283 7.41 15.40 -8.21
N SER A 284 6.74 14.44 -7.59
CA SER A 284 5.35 14.12 -7.94
C SER A 284 4.49 15.34 -7.63
N SER A 285 3.51 15.65 -8.50
CA SER A 285 2.55 16.73 -8.29
C SER A 285 1.34 16.28 -7.46
N ALA A 286 1.32 15.04 -6.99
CA ALA A 286 0.25 14.53 -6.15
C ALA A 286 0.26 15.25 -4.79
N GLY A 287 -0.93 15.60 -4.30
CA GLY A 287 -1.13 16.24 -3.00
C GLY A 287 -0.80 15.31 -1.82
N LEU A 288 -1.26 15.68 -0.61
CA LEU A 288 -1.06 14.87 0.61
C LEU A 288 -1.73 13.49 0.55
N VAL A 289 -2.72 13.35 -0.33
CA VAL A 289 -3.45 12.13 -0.63
C VAL A 289 -3.42 11.92 -2.14
N SER A 290 -3.26 10.69 -2.58
CA SER A 290 -3.29 10.33 -4.00
C SER A 290 -4.26 9.20 -4.30
N LYS A 291 -5.04 9.41 -5.36
CA LYS A 291 -5.97 8.44 -5.92
C LYS A 291 -5.27 7.62 -7.00
N ARG A 292 -5.48 6.30 -6.97
CA ARG A 292 -4.74 5.30 -7.76
C ARG A 292 -5.70 4.27 -8.29
N TYR A 293 -5.38 3.73 -9.46
CA TYR A 293 -6.19 2.76 -10.16
C TYR A 293 -5.35 1.55 -10.55
N ASN A 294 -5.90 0.36 -10.31
CA ASN A 294 -5.32 -0.90 -10.74
C ASN A 294 -6.33 -1.72 -11.54
N LEU A 295 -5.86 -2.37 -12.60
CA LEU A 295 -6.70 -3.15 -13.48
C LEU A 295 -6.65 -4.61 -13.05
N LEU A 296 -7.81 -5.20 -12.78
CA LEU A 296 -7.98 -6.63 -12.75
C LEU A 296 -8.48 -7.09 -14.11
N LEU A 297 -7.63 -7.73 -14.90
CA LEU A 297 -7.98 -8.29 -16.20
C LEU A 297 -8.48 -9.72 -16.06
N ALA A 298 -9.20 -10.22 -17.06
CA ALA A 298 -9.64 -11.63 -17.09
C ALA A 298 -8.45 -12.59 -17.21
N GLU A 299 -7.39 -12.16 -17.88
CA GLU A 299 -6.13 -12.88 -18.00
C GLU A 299 -5.01 -12.07 -17.35
N PHE A 300 -4.10 -12.74 -16.65
CA PHE A 300 -2.93 -12.09 -16.06
C PHE A 300 -1.89 -11.80 -17.15
N GLN A 301 -2.09 -10.74 -17.91
CA GLN A 301 -1.18 -10.30 -18.98
C GLN A 301 -0.93 -8.81 -18.89
N ALA A 302 0.33 -8.40 -19.14
CA ALA A 302 0.68 -6.99 -19.19
C ALA A 302 -0.20 -6.24 -20.20
N TYR A 303 -0.63 -5.04 -19.84
CA TYR A 303 -1.45 -4.18 -20.69
C TYR A 303 -0.69 -2.92 -21.11
N HIS A 304 -1.08 -2.36 -22.23
CA HIS A 304 -0.49 -1.14 -22.75
C HIS A 304 -1.06 0.11 -22.07
N VAL A 305 -0.17 0.98 -21.60
CA VAL A 305 -0.53 2.27 -20.99
C VAL A 305 0.55 3.30 -21.33
N ALA A 306 0.12 4.40 -21.96
CA ALA A 306 0.99 5.49 -22.39
C ALA A 306 2.28 5.01 -23.10
N GLY A 307 2.18 4.00 -23.96
CA GLY A 307 3.31 3.45 -24.73
C GLY A 307 4.26 2.52 -23.97
N ILE A 308 4.07 2.31 -22.67
CA ILE A 308 4.75 1.24 -21.91
C ILE A 308 3.77 0.10 -21.62
N ARG A 309 4.28 -0.95 -20.97
CA ARG A 309 3.51 -2.13 -20.56
C ARG A 309 3.58 -2.30 -19.06
N VAL A 310 2.44 -2.50 -18.42
CA VAL A 310 2.33 -2.62 -16.96
C VAL A 310 1.64 -3.93 -16.61
N MET A 311 2.13 -4.60 -15.57
CA MET A 311 1.50 -5.83 -15.08
C MET A 311 0.16 -5.50 -14.39
N PRO A 312 -0.92 -6.24 -14.68
CA PRO A 312 -2.20 -6.06 -14.00
C PRO A 312 -2.13 -6.57 -12.55
N LEU A 313 -3.22 -6.39 -11.83
CA LEU A 313 -3.39 -6.96 -10.50
C LEU A 313 -3.47 -8.50 -10.56
N ALA A 314 -2.80 -9.16 -9.62
CA ALA A 314 -2.92 -10.60 -9.36
C ALA A 314 -3.29 -10.86 -7.90
N LEU A 315 -3.88 -12.03 -7.65
CA LEU A 315 -4.18 -12.51 -6.31
C LEU A 315 -2.89 -12.84 -5.54
N ASN A 316 -2.74 -12.21 -4.37
CA ASN A 316 -1.56 -12.25 -3.50
C ASN A 316 -1.90 -12.53 -2.02
N HIS A 317 -3.12 -13.01 -1.75
CA HIS A 317 -3.56 -13.44 -0.42
C HIS A 317 -4.17 -14.84 -0.52
N ASP A 318 -4.27 -15.52 0.62
CA ASP A 318 -5.03 -16.76 0.73
C ASP A 318 -6.51 -16.48 0.37
N PRO A 319 -7.09 -17.14 -0.66
CA PRO A 319 -8.50 -16.97 -1.04
C PRO A 319 -9.50 -17.09 0.12
N HIS A 320 -9.15 -17.85 1.16
CA HIS A 320 -9.99 -18.06 2.35
C HIS A 320 -9.93 -16.89 3.35
N GLN A 321 -9.01 -15.94 3.18
CA GLN A 321 -8.77 -14.79 4.07
C GLN A 321 -9.12 -13.45 3.40
N SER A 322 -10.15 -13.43 2.54
CA SER A 322 -10.45 -12.29 1.67
C SER A 322 -11.23 -11.15 2.32
N ALA A 323 -11.93 -11.38 3.44
CA ALA A 323 -12.95 -10.49 4.00
C ALA A 323 -12.47 -9.05 4.28
N SER A 324 -11.19 -8.87 4.59
CA SER A 324 -10.62 -7.54 4.91
C SER A 324 -9.91 -6.89 3.73
N THR A 325 -9.73 -7.58 2.61
CA THR A 325 -8.95 -7.10 1.46
C THR A 325 -9.77 -6.19 0.56
N ARG A 326 -9.11 -5.37 -0.27
CA ARG A 326 -9.80 -4.58 -1.31
C ARG A 326 -10.57 -5.41 -2.33
N LEU A 327 -10.22 -6.68 -2.48
CA LEU A 327 -10.85 -7.60 -3.43
C LEU A 327 -11.98 -8.42 -2.78
N SER A 328 -12.35 -8.14 -1.53
CA SER A 328 -13.39 -8.88 -0.80
C SER A 328 -14.76 -8.90 -1.49
N HIS A 329 -15.02 -7.92 -2.35
CA HIS A 329 -16.25 -7.81 -3.14
C HIS A 329 -16.24 -8.70 -4.40
N LEU A 330 -15.11 -9.31 -4.74
CA LEU A 330 -14.94 -10.19 -5.89
C LEU A 330 -14.85 -11.65 -5.43
N ASN A 331 -15.30 -12.57 -6.28
CA ASN A 331 -15.07 -13.99 -6.04
C ASN A 331 -13.61 -14.31 -6.34
N ALA A 332 -12.92 -15.03 -5.45
CA ALA A 332 -11.52 -15.40 -5.64
C ALA A 332 -11.24 -16.18 -6.94
N ILE A 333 -12.24 -16.86 -7.50
CA ILE A 333 -12.15 -17.55 -8.80
C ILE A 333 -12.02 -16.55 -9.97
N GLN A 334 -12.52 -15.33 -9.82
CA GLN A 334 -12.47 -14.27 -10.84
C GLN A 334 -11.14 -13.48 -10.82
N ILE A 335 -10.29 -13.72 -9.83
CA ILE A 335 -9.04 -12.98 -9.65
C ILE A 335 -7.90 -13.86 -10.17
N PRO A 336 -7.24 -13.49 -11.28
CA PRO A 336 -6.10 -14.26 -11.77
C PRO A 336 -4.99 -14.34 -10.73
N LYS A 337 -4.31 -15.49 -10.70
CA LYS A 337 -3.10 -15.72 -9.91
C LYS A 337 -1.89 -15.62 -10.82
N ARG A 338 -0.76 -15.21 -10.27
CA ARG A 338 0.52 -15.39 -10.96
C ARG A 338 0.82 -16.88 -11.13
N CYS A 339 1.24 -17.24 -12.32
CA CYS A 339 1.69 -18.56 -12.73
C CYS A 339 3.20 -18.53 -13.05
N GLY A 340 3.84 -19.70 -13.07
CA GLY A 340 5.29 -19.81 -13.29
C GLY A 340 5.79 -19.40 -14.68
N HIS A 341 4.90 -19.17 -15.64
CA HIS A 341 5.23 -18.68 -16.98
C HIS A 341 5.09 -17.17 -17.12
N ASP A 342 4.62 -16.48 -16.08
CA ASP A 342 4.48 -15.02 -16.11
C ASP A 342 5.85 -14.34 -15.96
N PRO A 343 6.00 -13.10 -16.46
CA PRO A 343 7.24 -12.36 -16.36
C PRO A 343 7.76 -12.28 -14.92
N ALA A 344 8.99 -12.75 -14.69
CA ALA A 344 9.61 -12.70 -13.38
C ALA A 344 9.79 -11.25 -12.92
N SER A 345 9.40 -10.94 -11.67
CA SER A 345 9.66 -9.63 -11.08
C SER A 345 11.08 -9.57 -10.56
N LEU A 346 11.89 -8.70 -11.15
CA LEU A 346 13.27 -8.50 -10.72
C LEU A 346 13.35 -7.91 -9.31
N LEU A 347 14.24 -8.50 -8.51
CA LEU A 347 14.69 -7.93 -7.25
C LEU A 347 15.52 -6.67 -7.50
N ARG A 348 15.78 -5.89 -6.44
CA ARG A 348 16.51 -4.62 -6.56
C ARG A 348 17.87 -4.78 -7.26
N HIS A 349 18.66 -5.77 -6.89
CA HIS A 349 20.01 -5.95 -7.43
C HIS A 349 20.00 -6.42 -8.89
N GLU A 350 19.03 -7.26 -9.26
CA GLU A 350 18.80 -7.70 -10.65
C GLU A 350 18.36 -6.53 -11.53
N ALA A 351 17.41 -5.72 -11.04
CA ALA A 351 16.95 -4.52 -11.71
C ALA A 351 18.07 -3.49 -11.91
N LEU A 352 18.96 -3.33 -10.91
CA LEU A 352 20.13 -2.46 -11.03
C LEU A 352 21.07 -2.93 -12.13
N ALA A 353 21.35 -4.24 -12.22
CA ALA A 353 22.22 -4.80 -13.27
C ALA A 353 21.65 -4.58 -14.68
N LEU A 354 20.34 -4.76 -14.85
CA LEU A 354 19.69 -4.53 -16.14
C LEU A 354 19.63 -3.05 -16.55
N LEU A 355 19.41 -2.15 -15.58
CA LEU A 355 19.24 -0.72 -15.85
C LEU A 355 20.56 0.04 -15.98
N SER A 356 21.63 -0.41 -15.30
CA SER A 356 22.95 0.20 -15.42
C SER A 356 23.47 0.15 -16.85
N ASP A 357 23.25 -0.95 -17.57
CA ASP A 357 23.71 -1.09 -18.96
C ASP A 357 22.90 -0.23 -19.96
N ARG A 358 21.68 0.17 -19.58
CA ARG A 358 20.75 0.91 -20.46
C ARG A 358 20.77 2.43 -20.28
N TYR A 359 21.12 2.90 -19.09
CA TYR A 359 20.95 4.32 -18.71
C TYR A 359 22.21 4.97 -18.10
N LEU A 360 23.33 4.25 -18.02
CA LEU A 360 24.67 4.83 -17.96
C LEU A 360 25.21 4.99 -19.39
#